data_AF-U1PTX6-F1
#
_entry.id   AF-U1PTX6-F1
#
_cell.length_a   1.000
_cell.length_b   1.000
_cell.length_c   1.000
_cell.angle_alpha   90.00
_cell.angle_beta   90.00
_cell.angle_gamma   90.00
#
_symmetry.space_group_name_H-M   'P 1'
#
loop_
_entity.id
_entity.type
_entity.pdbx_description
1 polymer ?
#
loop_
_entity_poly.entity_id
_entity_poly.type
_entity_poly.pdbx_seq_one_letter_code
_entity_poly.pdbx_strand_id
1 'polypeptide(L)'
;MTTVTERIKEIKQPRGGYLPLRNFTVTDMDEIGEVTSPENIRANLVGIAVDYLTRFTTYGDPFSAFEISLHGAHLIQDETTALNLLRHLDGLTDDSIRAACQLVGYDVVYRADPSWYKPVQDINPDQNTINNIRKMVQRIKQVSTDVIGYKA
;
A
#
# COMPACT_ATOMS: atom_id res chain seq x y z
N MET A 1 -8.41 -20.03 -14.63
CA MET A 1 -7.35 -19.00 -14.70
C MET A 1 -6.31 -19.39 -13.65
N THR A 2 -5.07 -19.65 -14.04
CA THR A 2 -3.98 -20.08 -13.14
C THR A 2 -3.35 -18.88 -12.46
N THR A 3 -3.03 -18.96 -11.17
CA THR A 3 -2.38 -17.85 -10.45
C THR A 3 -0.93 -17.64 -10.93
N VAL A 4 -0.37 -16.44 -10.74
CA VAL A 4 1.06 -16.17 -11.05
C VAL A 4 1.98 -17.17 -10.32
N THR A 5 1.64 -17.50 -9.07
CA THR A 5 2.40 -18.42 -8.20
C THR A 5 2.33 -19.87 -8.68
N GLU A 6 1.22 -20.30 -9.27
CA GLU A 6 1.13 -21.61 -9.92
C GLU A 6 1.90 -21.61 -11.24
N ARG A 7 1.75 -20.54 -12.04
CA ARG A 7 2.42 -20.44 -13.34
C ARG A 7 3.93 -20.45 -13.23
N ILE A 8 4.50 -19.79 -12.23
CA ILE A 8 5.96 -19.73 -12.06
C ILE A 8 6.56 -21.10 -11.71
N LYS A 9 5.79 -22.04 -11.13
CA LYS A 9 6.27 -23.41 -10.84
C LYS A 9 6.51 -24.21 -12.12
N GLU A 10 5.81 -23.88 -13.21
CA GLU A 10 5.91 -24.56 -14.50
C GLU A 10 7.06 -24.02 -15.37
N ILE A 11 7.60 -22.85 -15.02
CA ILE A 11 8.63 -22.16 -15.82
C ILE A 11 9.99 -22.27 -15.09
N LYS A 12 10.98 -22.88 -15.74
CA LYS A 12 12.36 -22.87 -15.24
C LYS A 12 13.11 -21.64 -15.73
N GLN A 13 13.71 -20.90 -14.80
CA GLN A 13 14.61 -19.80 -15.17
C GLN A 13 15.88 -20.35 -15.84
N PRO A 14 16.35 -19.71 -16.93
CA PRO A 14 17.62 -20.06 -17.56
C PRO A 14 18.79 -19.77 -16.61
N ARG A 15 19.87 -20.54 -16.75
CA ARG A 15 21.09 -20.35 -15.96
C ARG A 15 21.67 -18.97 -16.25
N GLY A 16 21.80 -18.13 -15.21
CA GLY A 16 22.23 -16.74 -15.35
C GLY A 16 21.10 -15.72 -15.51
N GLY A 17 19.83 -16.14 -15.47
CA GLY A 17 18.67 -15.27 -15.58
C GLY A 17 18.35 -14.82 -17.01
N TYR A 18 17.24 -14.10 -17.18
CA TYR A 18 16.82 -13.56 -18.49
C TYR A 18 17.59 -12.31 -18.90
N LEU A 19 18.18 -11.61 -17.93
CA LEU A 19 18.87 -10.34 -18.12
C LEU A 19 20.32 -10.46 -17.61
N PRO A 20 21.34 -10.13 -18.42
CA PRO A 20 22.73 -10.22 -18.00
C PRO A 20 23.07 -9.12 -16.99
N LEU A 21 23.32 -9.49 -15.72
CA LEU A 21 23.60 -8.56 -14.62
C LEU A 21 24.75 -7.58 -14.89
N ARG A 22 25.75 -7.99 -15.68
CA ARG A 22 26.89 -7.12 -16.08
C ARG A 22 26.48 -5.86 -16.85
N ASN A 23 25.26 -5.81 -17.38
CA ASN A 23 24.72 -4.64 -18.09
C ASN A 23 24.03 -3.65 -17.15
N PHE A 24 23.92 -3.94 -15.86
CA PHE A 24 23.25 -3.12 -14.87
C PHE A 24 24.25 -2.50 -13.90
N THR A 25 23.93 -1.30 -13.43
CA THR A 25 24.63 -0.66 -12.31
C THR A 25 23.84 -0.93 -11.03
N VAL A 26 24.54 -1.31 -9.96
CA VAL A 26 23.93 -1.47 -8.64
C VAL A 26 23.98 -0.13 -7.92
N THR A 27 22.81 0.34 -7.49
CA THR A 27 22.67 1.49 -6.60
C THR A 27 22.05 1.00 -5.30
N ASP A 28 22.75 1.18 -4.19
CA ASP A 28 22.21 0.91 -2.87
C ASP A 28 21.25 2.05 -2.49
N MET A 29 20.07 1.71 -2.01
CA MET A 29 19.02 2.65 -1.59
C MET A 29 18.55 2.35 -0.15
N ASP A 30 19.34 1.60 0.63
CA ASP A 30 18.92 1.12 1.95
C ASP A 30 19.17 2.11 3.09
N GLU A 31 18.90 3.40 2.84
CA GLU A 31 19.07 4.47 3.84
C GLU A 31 17.94 4.47 4.90
N ILE A 32 16.77 3.93 4.54
CA ILE A 32 15.54 3.97 5.36
C ILE A 32 15.49 2.79 6.36
N GLY A 33 16.37 1.81 6.20
CA GLY A 33 16.50 0.63 7.07
C GLY A 33 15.39 -0.41 6.89
N GLU A 34 15.55 -1.55 7.56
CA GLU A 34 14.70 -2.72 7.36
C GLU A 34 13.28 -2.58 7.95
N VAL A 35 12.35 -3.32 7.35
CA VAL A 35 10.97 -3.51 7.80
C VAL A 35 10.95 -4.68 8.79
N THR A 36 10.32 -4.50 9.95
CA THR A 36 10.32 -5.48 11.04
C THR A 36 9.04 -6.33 11.00
N SER A 37 9.11 -7.54 10.45
CA SER A 37 7.97 -8.47 10.42
C SER A 37 7.79 -9.24 11.74
N PRO A 38 6.57 -9.69 12.08
CA PRO A 38 5.33 -9.53 11.31
C PRO A 38 4.56 -8.23 11.63
N GLU A 39 3.84 -7.71 10.62
CA GLU A 39 2.74 -6.76 10.83
C GLU A 39 1.54 -7.44 11.49
N ASN A 40 0.74 -6.68 12.25
CA ASN A 40 -0.39 -7.22 13.02
C ASN A 40 -1.73 -7.19 12.26
N ILE A 41 -1.78 -6.63 11.04
CA ILE A 41 -2.94 -6.65 10.15
C ILE A 41 -2.66 -7.47 8.89
N ARG A 42 -3.72 -7.80 8.12
CA ARG A 42 -3.57 -8.63 6.92
C ARG A 42 -2.65 -7.94 5.89
N ALA A 43 -1.76 -8.71 5.28
CA ALA A 43 -0.79 -8.22 4.30
C ALA A 43 -1.42 -7.48 3.11
N ASN A 44 -2.65 -7.86 2.70
CA ASN A 44 -3.36 -7.14 1.64
C ASN A 44 -3.74 -5.70 2.04
N LEU A 45 -4.16 -5.49 3.28
CA LEU A 45 -4.47 -4.14 3.81
C LEU A 45 -3.21 -3.29 3.87
N VAL A 46 -2.09 -3.85 4.35
CA VAL A 46 -0.78 -3.19 4.37
C VAL A 46 -0.38 -2.75 2.95
N GLY A 47 -0.46 -3.66 1.98
CA GLY A 47 -0.07 -3.38 0.60
C GLY A 47 -0.90 -2.26 -0.05
N ILE A 48 -2.23 -2.28 0.13
CA ILE A 48 -3.11 -1.24 -0.41
C ILE A 48 -2.88 0.09 0.30
N ALA A 49 -2.72 0.08 1.63
CA ALA A 49 -2.42 1.30 2.40
C ALA A 49 -1.10 1.94 1.94
N VAL A 50 -0.04 1.15 1.70
CA VAL A 50 1.23 1.64 1.16
C VAL A 50 1.04 2.24 -0.24
N ASP A 51 0.31 1.59 -1.15
CA ASP A 51 0.03 2.14 -2.50
C ASP A 51 -0.71 3.49 -2.41
N TYR A 52 -1.82 3.54 -1.68
CA TYR A 52 -2.65 4.76 -1.63
C TYR A 52 -1.96 5.90 -0.88
N LEU A 53 -1.25 5.63 0.22
CA LEU A 53 -0.43 6.64 0.89
C LEU A 53 0.71 7.15 -0.01
N THR A 54 1.31 6.27 -0.82
CA THR A 54 2.32 6.70 -1.80
C THR A 54 1.69 7.65 -2.82
N ARG A 55 0.53 7.32 -3.41
CA ARG A 55 -0.18 8.21 -4.34
C ARG A 55 -0.55 9.53 -3.69
N PHE A 56 -1.15 9.48 -2.50
CA PHE A 56 -1.54 10.67 -1.75
C PHE A 56 -0.34 11.58 -1.47
N THR A 57 0.75 11.02 -0.94
CA THR A 57 1.93 11.82 -0.57
C THR A 57 2.80 12.24 -1.76
N THR A 58 2.54 11.71 -2.96
CA THR A 58 3.16 12.13 -4.21
C THR A 58 2.33 13.20 -4.94
N TYR A 59 1.00 13.05 -4.98
CA TYR A 59 0.12 13.91 -5.77
C TYR A 59 -0.69 14.92 -4.95
N GLY A 60 -0.70 14.80 -3.62
CA GLY A 60 -1.34 15.74 -2.69
C GLY A 60 -2.87 15.61 -2.57
N ASP A 61 -3.50 14.68 -3.28
CA ASP A 61 -4.96 14.50 -3.24
C ASP A 61 -5.36 13.15 -2.60
N PRO A 62 -5.89 13.17 -1.36
CA PRO A 62 -6.35 11.95 -0.69
C PRO A 62 -7.64 11.41 -1.32
N PHE A 63 -8.50 12.24 -1.92
CA PHE A 63 -9.74 11.76 -2.53
C PHE A 63 -9.46 10.87 -3.72
N SER A 64 -8.62 11.33 -4.66
CA SER A 64 -8.22 10.51 -5.81
C SER A 64 -7.42 9.27 -5.39
N ALA A 65 -6.56 9.38 -4.37
CA ALA A 65 -5.75 8.25 -3.92
C ALA A 65 -6.59 7.12 -3.31
N PHE A 66 -7.67 7.45 -2.59
CA PHE A 66 -8.54 6.51 -1.89
C PHE A 66 -9.91 6.32 -2.56
N GLU A 67 -10.07 6.71 -3.83
CA GLU A 67 -11.33 6.68 -4.57
C GLU A 67 -12.03 5.32 -4.49
N ILE A 68 -11.26 4.22 -4.60
CA ILE A 68 -11.80 2.86 -4.53
C ILE A 68 -12.36 2.55 -3.14
N SER A 69 -11.68 2.98 -2.08
CA SER A 69 -12.17 2.83 -0.72
C SER A 69 -13.46 3.63 -0.50
N LEU A 70 -13.52 4.86 -1.03
CA LEU A 70 -14.70 5.73 -0.95
C LEU A 70 -15.90 5.12 -1.70
N HIS A 71 -15.69 4.54 -2.89
CA HIS A 71 -16.72 3.79 -3.59
C HIS A 71 -17.19 2.56 -2.81
N GLY A 72 -16.28 1.83 -2.17
CA GLY A 72 -16.62 0.70 -1.30
C GLY A 72 -17.51 1.13 -0.13
N ALA A 73 -17.18 2.23 0.54
CA ALA A 73 -17.99 2.79 1.61
C ALA A 73 -19.39 3.22 1.14
N HIS A 74 -19.48 3.83 -0.06
CA HIS A 74 -20.75 4.22 -0.67
C HIS A 74 -21.69 3.02 -0.91
N LEU A 75 -21.17 1.90 -1.39
CA LEU A 75 -21.97 0.71 -1.68
C LEU A 75 -22.63 0.08 -0.44
N ILE A 76 -22.07 0.32 0.75
CA ILE A 76 -22.63 -0.15 2.03
C ILE A 76 -23.16 1.00 2.91
N GLN A 77 -23.30 2.20 2.35
CA GLN A 77 -23.87 3.38 3.01
C GLN A 77 -23.11 3.83 4.27
N ASP A 78 -21.78 3.70 4.29
CA ASP A 78 -20.89 4.13 5.39
C ASP A 78 -19.93 5.27 4.99
N GLU A 79 -20.37 6.14 4.07
CA GLU A 79 -19.56 7.25 3.54
C GLU A 79 -19.14 8.23 4.62
N THR A 80 -19.99 8.44 5.64
CA THR A 80 -19.68 9.38 6.73
C THR A 80 -18.44 8.93 7.49
N THR A 81 -18.33 7.64 7.80
CA THR A 81 -17.15 7.08 8.46
C THR A 81 -15.92 7.20 7.56
N ALA A 82 -16.06 6.82 6.28
CA ALA A 82 -14.96 6.89 5.31
C ALA A 82 -14.43 8.33 5.12
N LEU A 83 -15.32 9.32 5.01
CA LEU A 83 -14.94 10.74 4.89
C LEU A 83 -14.30 11.28 6.18
N ASN A 84 -14.74 10.83 7.35
CA ASN A 84 -14.08 11.19 8.61
C ASN A 84 -12.65 10.62 8.68
N LEU A 85 -12.44 9.37 8.27
CA LEU A 85 -11.10 8.78 8.16
C LEU A 85 -10.23 9.55 7.15
N LEU A 86 -10.80 9.89 5.99
CA LEU A 86 -10.09 10.64 4.94
C LEU A 86 -9.59 12.01 5.46
N ARG A 87 -10.36 12.68 6.32
CA ARG A 87 -9.98 13.98 6.92
C ARG A 87 -8.79 13.89 7.88
N HIS A 88 -8.45 12.70 8.36
CA HIS A 88 -7.25 12.49 9.18
C HIS A 88 -5.98 12.30 8.33
N LEU A 89 -6.09 12.23 7.00
CA LEU A 89 -4.93 12.07 6.12
C LEU A 89 -4.18 13.38 5.97
N ASP A 90 -3.13 13.52 6.77
CA ASP A 90 -2.12 14.57 6.71
C ASP A 90 -0.72 13.93 6.67
N GLY A 91 -0.16 13.79 5.46
CA GLY A 91 1.15 13.16 5.25
C GLY A 91 1.26 11.72 5.77
N LEU A 92 2.35 11.42 6.49
CA LEU A 92 2.68 10.09 7.03
C LEU A 92 2.74 10.07 8.57
N THR A 93 1.89 10.86 9.24
CA THR A 93 1.73 10.77 10.70
C THR A 93 1.16 9.41 11.11
N ASP A 94 1.30 9.03 12.38
CA ASP A 94 0.73 7.77 12.88
C ASP A 94 -0.78 7.71 12.69
N ASP A 95 -1.48 8.84 12.85
CA ASP A 95 -2.93 8.93 12.65
C ASP A 95 -3.32 8.81 11.18
N SER A 96 -2.57 9.46 10.27
CA SER A 96 -2.77 9.29 8.82
C SER A 96 -2.63 7.83 8.39
N ILE A 97 -1.61 7.13 8.91
CA ILE A 97 -1.37 5.73 8.57
C ILE A 97 -2.45 4.82 9.14
N ARG A 98 -2.91 5.07 10.38
CA ARG A 98 -4.03 4.33 10.98
C ARG A 98 -5.31 4.54 10.17
N ALA A 99 -5.64 5.79 9.86
CA ALA A 99 -6.81 6.13 9.07
C ALA A 99 -6.76 5.48 7.67
N ALA A 100 -5.60 5.51 7.02
CA ALA A 100 -5.39 4.83 5.74
C ALA A 100 -5.62 3.32 5.84
N CYS A 101 -5.09 2.64 6.87
CA CYS A 101 -5.30 1.21 7.07
C CYS A 101 -6.78 0.85 7.25
N GLN A 102 -7.54 1.70 7.95
CA GLN A 102 -8.98 1.53 8.12
C GLN A 102 -9.72 1.78 6.80
N LEU A 103 -9.40 2.88 6.12
CA LEU A 103 -10.06 3.29 4.88
C LEU A 103 -9.93 2.22 3.78
N VAL A 104 -8.75 1.61 3.62
CA VAL A 104 -8.55 0.52 2.64
C VAL A 104 -9.32 -0.76 2.99
N GLY A 105 -9.90 -0.87 4.19
CA GLY A 105 -10.82 -1.95 4.54
C GLY A 105 -12.07 -1.97 3.67
N TYR A 106 -12.50 -0.82 3.12
CA TYR A 106 -13.63 -0.74 2.20
C TYR A 106 -13.33 -1.29 0.80
N ASP A 107 -12.05 -1.43 0.40
CA ASP A 107 -11.70 -1.90 -0.95
C ASP A 107 -12.27 -3.28 -1.27
N VAL A 108 -12.44 -4.14 -0.27
CA VAL A 108 -13.01 -5.49 -0.47
C VAL A 108 -14.45 -5.44 -0.98
N VAL A 109 -15.21 -4.41 -0.59
CA VAL A 109 -16.59 -4.22 -1.03
C VAL A 109 -16.65 -3.94 -2.53
N TYR A 110 -15.72 -3.11 -3.04
CA TYR A 110 -15.70 -2.73 -4.46
C TYR A 110 -14.97 -3.75 -5.35
N ARG A 111 -13.84 -4.28 -4.89
CA ARG A 111 -12.93 -5.11 -5.71
C ARG A 111 -13.23 -6.61 -5.66
N ALA A 112 -13.96 -7.07 -4.66
CA ALA A 112 -14.20 -8.49 -4.43
C ALA A 112 -15.68 -8.75 -4.09
N ASP A 113 -15.94 -9.36 -2.93
CA ASP A 113 -17.28 -9.71 -2.49
C ASP A 113 -17.61 -8.94 -1.20
N PRO A 114 -18.69 -8.14 -1.17
CA PRO A 114 -19.13 -7.42 0.03
C PRO A 114 -19.34 -8.30 1.26
N SER A 115 -19.63 -9.61 1.09
CA SER A 115 -19.76 -10.56 2.21
C SER A 115 -18.46 -10.78 2.98
N TRP A 116 -17.31 -10.39 2.42
CA TRP A 116 -16.00 -10.48 3.08
C TRP A 116 -15.64 -9.21 3.85
N TYR A 117 -16.49 -8.18 3.78
CA TYR A 117 -16.34 -6.97 4.55
C TYR A 117 -16.34 -7.26 6.04
N LYS A 118 -15.46 -6.55 6.74
CA LYS A 118 -15.44 -6.46 8.20
C LYS A 118 -15.42 -4.98 8.58
N PRO A 119 -16.04 -4.59 9.70
CA PRO A 119 -16.02 -3.22 10.17
C PRO A 119 -14.60 -2.64 10.16
N VAL A 120 -14.40 -1.50 9.49
CA VAL A 120 -13.07 -0.89 9.37
C VAL A 120 -12.49 -0.46 10.72
N GLN A 121 -13.34 -0.27 11.72
CA GLN A 121 -12.97 0.03 13.11
C GLN A 121 -12.18 -1.11 13.76
N ASP A 122 -12.33 -2.35 13.27
CA ASP A 122 -11.58 -3.52 13.75
C ASP A 122 -10.15 -3.59 13.19
N ILE A 123 -9.83 -2.73 12.21
CA ILE A 123 -8.48 -2.64 11.63
C ILE A 123 -7.64 -1.73 12.52
N ASN A 124 -6.81 -2.33 13.38
CA ASN A 124 -5.97 -1.61 14.33
C ASN A 124 -4.47 -1.94 14.14
N PRO A 125 -3.76 -1.20 13.27
CA PRO A 125 -2.32 -1.39 13.12
C PRO A 125 -1.59 -0.94 14.39
N ASP A 126 -0.66 -1.77 14.85
CA ASP A 126 0.25 -1.42 15.95
C ASP A 126 1.38 -0.49 15.48
N GLN A 127 2.16 0.02 16.44
CA GLN A 127 3.25 0.96 16.12
C GLN A 127 4.30 0.34 15.18
N ASN A 128 4.55 -0.97 15.31
CA ASN A 128 5.48 -1.67 14.45
C ASN A 128 4.99 -1.65 12.99
N THR A 129 3.72 -2.01 12.78
CA THR A 129 3.05 -1.99 11.48
C THR A 129 3.00 -0.58 10.89
N ILE A 130 2.70 0.43 11.69
CA ILE A 130 2.69 1.84 11.27
C ILE A 130 4.08 2.27 10.80
N ASN A 131 5.13 1.95 11.57
CA ASN A 131 6.51 2.27 11.21
C ASN A 131 6.95 1.56 9.93
N ASN A 132 6.53 0.30 9.75
CA ASN A 132 6.78 -0.48 8.54
C ASN A 132 6.14 0.17 7.31
N ILE A 133 4.85 0.53 7.39
CA ILE A 133 4.14 1.24 6.32
C ILE A 133 4.84 2.54 5.98
N ARG A 134 5.23 3.34 6.99
CA ARG A 134 5.98 4.59 6.78
C ARG A 134 7.26 4.37 6.00
N LYS A 135 8.09 3.40 6.42
CA LYS A 135 9.34 3.05 5.74
C LYS A 135 9.08 2.62 4.30
N MET A 136 8.07 1.79 4.06
CA MET A 136 7.72 1.32 2.72
C MET A 136 7.31 2.48 1.81
N VAL A 137 6.48 3.42 2.27
CA VAL A 137 6.10 4.61 1.49
C VAL A 137 7.32 5.50 1.22
N GLN A 138 8.15 5.75 2.23
CA GLN A 138 9.37 6.56 2.09
C GLN A 138 10.34 5.96 1.05
N ARG A 139 10.51 4.64 1.05
CA ARG A 139 11.35 3.93 0.06
C ARG A 139 10.87 4.16 -1.37
N ILE A 140 9.56 4.10 -1.60
CA ILE A 140 9.00 4.34 -2.94
C ILE A 140 9.22 5.80 -3.38
N LYS A 141 9.11 6.75 -2.46
CA LYS A 141 9.39 8.17 -2.76
C LYS A 141 10.86 8.42 -3.10
N GLN A 142 11.79 7.78 -2.39
CA GLN A 142 13.23 7.88 -2.69
C GLN A 142 13.52 7.38 -4.12
N VAL A 143 13.04 6.19 -4.46
CA VAL A 143 13.19 5.64 -5.83
C VAL A 143 12.60 6.57 -6.90
N SER A 144 11.41 7.13 -6.65
CA SER A 144 10.72 8.00 -7.60
C SER A 144 11.48 9.31 -7.85
N THR A 145 12.12 9.84 -6.81
CA THR A 145 12.91 11.07 -6.88
C THR A 145 14.25 10.82 -7.58
N ASP A 146 14.96 9.77 -7.19
CA ASP A 146 16.36 9.54 -7.60
C ASP A 146 16.48 8.90 -8.99
N VAL A 147 15.48 8.11 -9.42
CA VAL A 147 15.54 7.35 -10.68
C VAL A 147 14.66 7.93 -11.77
N ILE A 148 13.46 8.39 -11.41
CA ILE A 148 12.42 8.75 -12.39
C ILE A 148 12.39 10.28 -12.63
N GLY A 149 13.02 11.07 -11.76
CA GLY A 149 13.12 12.53 -11.91
C GLY A 149 11.80 13.27 -11.62
N TYR A 150 10.87 12.65 -10.90
CA TYR A 150 9.67 13.34 -10.41
C TYR A 150 10.08 14.30 -9.29
N LYS A 151 10.05 15.60 -9.55
CA LYS A 151 10.11 16.64 -8.50
C LYS A 151 8.69 16.94 -8.04
N ALA A 152 8.45 16.80 -6.73
CA ALA A 152 7.25 17.28 -6.08
C ALA A 152 7.15 18.81 -6.14
#